data_AF-I4KBL5-F1
#
_entry.id   AF-I4KBL5-F1
#
_cell.length_a   1.000
_cell.length_b   1.000
_cell.length_c   1.000
_cell.angle_alpha   90.00
_cell.angle_beta   90.00
_cell.angle_gamma   90.00
#
_symmetry.space_group_name_H-M   'P 1'
#
loop_
_entity.id
_entity.type
_entity.pdbx_description
1 polymer ?
#
loop_
_entity_poly.entity_id
_entity_poly.type
_entity_poly.pdbx_seq_one_letter_code
_entity_poly.pdbx_strand_id
1 'polypeptide(L)' 'MLVLSRATGEAIAIGDDITVHILEVNGTHVKFGIEAPVGVNVYRAEVYRKILKGEGQATHPVPAPNP' A
#
# COMPACT_ATOMS: atom_id res chain seq x y z
N MET A 1 16.17 2.12 8.27
CA MET A 1 15.41 3.10 7.45
C MET A 1 16.24 3.41 6.22
N LEU A 2 15.73 3.11 5.02
CA LEU A 2 16.35 3.48 3.75
C LEU A 2 15.56 4.65 3.17
N VAL A 3 16.23 5.70 2.68
CA VAL A 3 15.60 6.91 2.16
C VAL A 3 15.88 7.00 0.67
N LEU A 4 14.81 7.04 -0.13
CA LEU A 4 14.86 7.12 -1.58
C LEU A 4 13.97 8.28 -2.02
N SER A 5 14.50 9.16 -2.88
CA SER A 5 13.73 10.22 -3.51
C SER A 5 13.34 9.79 -4.92
N ARG A 6 12.04 9.84 -5.21
CA ARG A 6 11.45 9.48 -6.50
C ARG A 6 10.47 10.56 -6.95
N ALA A 7 10.36 10.76 -8.25
CA ALA A 7 9.40 11.64 -8.88
C ALA A 7 8.05 10.92 -9.13
N THR A 8 7.01 11.69 -9.45
CA THR A 8 5.73 11.14 -9.92
C THR A 8 5.93 10.31 -11.18
N GLY A 9 5.34 9.12 -11.22
CA GLY A 9 5.48 8.15 -12.31
C GLY A 9 6.63 7.16 -12.11
N GLU A 10 7.49 7.35 -11.10
CA GLU A 10 8.52 6.38 -10.76
C GLU A 10 8.01 5.32 -9.76
N ALA A 11 8.76 4.22 -9.66
CA ALA A 11 8.45 3.10 -8.78
C ALA A 11 9.64 2.71 -7.89
N ILE A 12 9.33 2.08 -6.77
CA ILE A 12 10.28 1.51 -5.82
C ILE A 12 9.98 0.03 -5.70
N ALA A 13 10.91 -0.82 -6.09
CA ALA A 13 10.82 -2.25 -5.87
C ALA A 13 11.34 -2.62 -4.47
N ILE A 14 10.61 -3.49 -3.77
CA ILE A 14 10.95 -4.02 -2.45
C ILE A 14 10.97 -5.55 -2.56
N GLY A 15 12.17 -6.13 -2.54
CA GLY A 15 12.33 -7.56 -2.84
C GLY A 15 11.96 -7.87 -4.29
N ASP A 16 11.44 -9.08 -4.53
CA ASP A 16 11.10 -9.56 -5.87
C ASP A 16 9.61 -9.42 -6.21
N ASP A 17 8.75 -9.28 -5.18
CA ASP A 17 7.29 -9.37 -5.35
C ASP A 17 6.52 -8.06 -5.07
N ILE A 18 7.14 -7.07 -4.43
CA ILE A 18 6.45 -5.84 -4.01
C ILE A 18 6.97 -4.66 -4.82
N THR A 19 6.07 -3.92 -5.46
CA THR A 19 6.41 -2.68 -6.18
C THR A 19 5.50 -1.54 -5.72
N VAL A 20 6.11 -0.41 -5.37
CA VAL A 20 5.40 0.80 -4.94
C VAL A 20 5.56 1.88 -5.99
N HIS A 21 4.48 2.25 -6.65
CA HIS A 21 4.40 3.29 -7.66
C HIS A 21 3.95 4.61 -7.05
N ILE A 22 4.59 5.72 -7.43
CA ILE A 22 4.10 7.05 -7.10
C ILE A 22 3.22 7.52 -8.25
N LEU A 23 1.91 7.48 -8.06
CA LEU A 23 0.95 7.83 -9.11
C LEU A 23 0.88 9.35 -9.28
N GLU A 24 0.76 10.08 -8.18
CA GLU A 24 0.50 11.52 -8.21
C GLU A 24 0.92 12.16 -6.89
N VAL A 25 1.42 13.38 -6.95
CA VAL A 25 1.76 14.20 -5.78
C VAL A 25 0.95 15.49 -5.86
N ASN A 26 0.04 15.66 -4.91
CA ASN A 26 -0.83 16.83 -4.75
C ASN A 26 -0.45 17.57 -3.47
N GLY A 27 0.57 18.41 -3.53
CA GLY A 27 1.06 19.18 -2.40
C GLY A 27 1.47 18.27 -1.23
N THR A 28 0.58 18.10 -0.25
CA THR A 28 0.79 17.23 0.92
C THR A 28 0.31 15.79 0.75
N HIS A 29 -0.54 15.52 -0.24
CA HIS A 29 -1.10 14.19 -0.48
C HIS A 29 -0.35 13.49 -1.61
N VAL A 30 0.05 12.25 -1.37
CA VAL A 30 0.69 11.41 -2.39
C VAL A 30 -0.16 10.18 -2.62
N LYS A 31 -0.48 9.91 -3.89
CA LYS A 31 -1.14 8.67 -4.31
C LYS A 31 -0.06 7.63 -4.57
N PHE A 32 -0.10 6.56 -3.79
CA PHE A 32 0.74 5.39 -4.00
C PHE A 32 -0.09 4.27 -4.62
N GLY A 33 0.42 3.68 -5.70
CA GLY A 33 0.00 2.36 -6.18
C GLY A 33 0.90 1.32 -5.53
N ILE A 34 0.32 0.26 -4.96
CA ILE A 34 1.10 -0.81 -4.34
C ILE A 34 0.70 -2.10 -5.01
N GLU A 35 1.67 -2.72 -5.68
CA GLU A 35 1.56 -4.04 -6.26
C GLU A 35 2.26 -5.01 -5.32
N ALA A 36 1.54 -6.02 -4.86
CA ALA A 36 2.03 -7.03 -3.95
C ALA A 36 1.34 -8.36 -4.29
N PRO A 37 1.99 -9.51 -4.04
CA PRO A 37 1.41 -10.81 -4.32
C PRO A 37 0.25 -11.11 -3.37
N VAL A 38 -0.63 -12.04 -3.76
CA VAL A 38 -1.86 -12.41 -3.01
C VAL A 38 -1.64 -12.87 -1.56
N GLY A 39 -0.41 -13.23 -1.18
CA GLY A 39 -0.05 -13.59 0.20
C GLY A 39 0.34 -12.39 1.09
N VAL A 40 0.50 -11.20 0.51
CA VAL A 40 0.95 -10.01 1.23
C VAL A 40 -0.21 -9.02 1.34
N ASN A 41 -0.73 -8.89 2.56
CA ASN A 41 -1.77 -7.91 2.82
C ASN A 41 -1.18 -6.51 3.00
N VAL A 42 -1.67 -5.57 2.20
CA VAL A 42 -1.28 -4.16 2.25
C VAL A 42 -2.29 -3.40 3.11
N TYR A 43 -1.81 -2.83 4.21
CA TYR A 43 -2.63 -2.01 5.11
C TYR A 43 -2.03 -0.62 5.28
N ARG A 44 -2.90 0.35 5.58
CA ARG A 44 -2.42 1.64 6.09
C ARG A 44 -1.82 1.44 7.48
N ALA A 45 -0.70 2.10 7.77
CA ALA A 45 0.07 1.86 8.99
C ALA A 45 -0.76 2.07 10.27
N GLU A 46 -1.65 3.06 10.28
CA GLU A 46 -2.56 3.33 11.38
C GLU A 46 -3.59 2.22 11.60
N VAL A 47 -4.06 1.59 10.53
CA VAL A 47 -4.99 0.46 10.58
C VAL A 47 -4.25 -0.78 11.07
N TYR A 48 -3.06 -1.05 10.52
CA TYR A 48 -2.22 -2.17 10.92
C TYR A 48 -1.87 -2.13 12.42
N ARG A 49 -1.52 -0.96 12.94
CA ARG A 49 -1.25 -0.76 14.37
C ARG A 49 -2.46 -1.05 15.28
N LYS A 50 -3.68 -0.82 14.80
CA LYS A 50 -4.91 -1.16 15.54
C LYS A 50 -5.16 -2.67 15.52
N ILE A 51 -5.00 -3.31 14.36
CA ILE A 51 -5.14 -4.77 14.21
C ILE A 51 -4.15 -5.51 15.12
N LEU A 52 -2.88 -5.10 15.13
CA LEU A 52 -1.83 -5.66 16.00
C LEU A 52 -2.10 -5.49 17.50
N LYS A 53 -2.87 -4.46 17.89
CA LYS A 53 -3.23 -4.20 19.30
C LYS A 53 -4.41 -5.03 19.79
N GLY A 54 -4.99 -5.90 18.96
CA GLY A 54 -5.87 -6.96 19.41
C GLY A 54 -7.38 -6.71 19.25
N GLU A 55 -7.80 -5.78 18.38
CA GLU A 55 -9.22 -5.58 18.07
C GLU A 55 -9.42 -5.37 16.57
N GLY A 56 -10.06 -6.34 15.90
CA GLY A 56 -10.61 -6.16 14.57
C GLY A 56 -10.12 -7.17 13.54
N GLN A 57 -10.85 -8.29 13.46
CA GLN A 57 -10.91 -9.11 12.26
C GLN A 57 -11.36 -8.23 11.08
N ALA A 58 -10.45 -7.92 10.15
CA ALA A 58 -10.82 -7.32 8.87
C ALA A 58 -10.67 -8.39 7.79
N THR A 59 -11.71 -9.20 7.71
CA THR A 59 -12.04 -10.12 6.64
C THR A 59 -11.90 -9.41 5.29
N HIS A 60 -11.29 -10.11 4.33
CA HIS A 60 -11.07 -9.77 2.93
C HIS A 60 -12.09 -8.78 2.32
N PRO A 61 -11.66 -7.73 1.59
CA PRO A 61 -12.56 -7.00 0.72
C PRO A 61 -12.88 -7.91 -0.47
N VAL A 62 -14.12 -8.41 -0.54
CA VAL A 62 -14.70 -8.93 -1.78
C VAL A 62 -14.66 -7.79 -2.81
N PRO A 63 -13.96 -7.94 -3.95
CA PRO A 63 -14.06 -6.96 -5.02
C PRO A 63 -15.51 -6.96 -5.52
N ALA A 64 -16.17 -5.82 -5.41
CA ALA A 64 -17.50 -5.63 -5.96
C ALA A 64 -17.47 -5.87 -7.48
N PRO A 65 -18.42 -6.63 -8.05
CA PRO A 65 -18.58 -6.69 -9.49
C PRO A 65 -19.08 -5.31 -9.94
N ASN A 66 -18.32 -4.66 -10.82
CA ASN A 66 -18.75 -3.42 -11.46
C ASN A 66 -19.97 -3.71 -12.37
N PRO A 67 -21.03 -2.88 -12.35
CA PRO A 67 -22.18 -3.03 -13.25
C PRO A 67 -21.82 -2.89 -14.72
#